data_AF-A0A1I3HTF8-F1
#
_entry.id   AF-A0A1I3HTF8-F1
#
_cell.length_a   1.000
_cell.length_b   1.000
_cell.length_c   1.000
_cell.angle_alpha   90.00
_cell.angle_beta   90.00
_cell.angle_gamma   90.00
#
_symmetry.space_group_name_H-M   'P 1'
#
loop_
_entity.id
_entity.type
_entity.pdbx_description
1 polymer ?
#
loop_
_entity_poly.entity_id
_entity_poly.type
_entity_poly.pdbx_seq_one_letter_code
_entity_poly.pdbx_strand_id
1 'polypeptide(L)'
;MKKLITLIFSFLIFGAVFAEPSQSPYDYALTFFKKFNETQKRLTYMNKPGSLEKMGTETVYGNISGSVFYDVKLKGLGAVVTLRYTNYCDEEGWTFDGEILTHSNMAQNGTFEGTIKVSGVAPGEISYDKVLLKKGLPGDGNYLVTTSDFKDAEVSYTVYLKSKEVE
;
A
#
# COMPACT_ATOMS: atom_id res chain seq x y z
N MET A 1 22.53 2.31 -73.32
CA MET A 1 22.70 3.09 -72.08
C MET A 1 21.65 2.65 -71.08
N LYS A 2 22.09 2.03 -69.98
CA LYS A 2 21.27 1.48 -68.90
C LYS A 2 20.68 2.65 -68.10
N LYS A 3 19.37 2.64 -67.80
CA LYS A 3 18.83 3.42 -66.68
C LYS A 3 18.04 2.51 -65.76
N LEU A 4 18.49 2.56 -64.52
CA LEU A 4 18.26 1.69 -63.39
C LEU A 4 16.90 2.01 -62.75
N ILE A 5 16.19 0.96 -62.32
CA ILE A 5 14.99 1.02 -61.49
C ILE A 5 15.40 1.47 -60.09
N THR A 6 14.69 2.44 -59.51
CA THR A 6 14.75 2.71 -58.07
C THR A 6 13.34 2.65 -57.51
N LEU A 7 13.04 1.52 -56.86
CA LEU A 7 11.92 1.32 -55.96
C LEU A 7 12.25 2.02 -54.65
N ILE A 8 11.44 2.97 -54.18
CA ILE A 8 11.55 3.50 -52.82
C ILE A 8 10.54 2.73 -51.96
N PHE A 9 11.05 1.79 -51.18
CA PHE A 9 10.36 1.21 -50.03
C PHE A 9 10.33 2.25 -48.92
N SER A 10 9.17 2.88 -48.70
CA SER A 10 8.91 3.66 -47.49
C SER A 10 8.64 2.70 -46.33
N PHE A 11 9.66 2.46 -45.51
CA PHE A 11 9.56 1.76 -44.23
C PHE A 11 8.86 2.68 -43.21
N LEU A 12 7.64 2.32 -42.82
CA LEU A 12 6.96 2.89 -41.67
C LEU A 12 7.56 2.25 -40.41
N ILE A 13 8.40 2.99 -39.68
CA ILE A 13 8.86 2.56 -38.36
C ILE A 13 7.81 3.05 -37.35
N PHE A 14 6.89 2.16 -36.97
CA PHE A 14 6.13 2.32 -35.73
C PHE A 14 7.09 2.05 -34.55
N GLY A 15 7.73 3.10 -34.06
CA GLY A 15 8.41 3.05 -32.78
C GLY A 15 7.36 3.11 -31.68
N ALA A 16 7.08 1.98 -31.03
CA ALA A 16 6.42 2.00 -29.73
C ALA A 16 7.36 2.68 -28.75
N VAL A 17 7.03 3.92 -28.35
CA VAL A 17 7.66 4.57 -27.20
C VAL A 17 7.13 3.84 -25.97
N PHE A 18 7.88 2.83 -25.51
CA PHE A 18 7.72 2.34 -24.15
C PHE A 18 8.39 3.36 -23.25
N ALA A 19 7.60 4.28 -22.68
CA ALA A 19 8.07 5.10 -21.59
C ALA A 19 8.41 4.17 -20.42
N GLU A 20 9.67 4.13 -20.00
CA GLU A 20 10.04 3.44 -18.77
C GLU A 20 9.26 4.05 -17.60
N PRO A 21 8.75 3.25 -16.64
CA PRO A 21 8.03 3.77 -15.49
C PRO A 21 8.94 4.76 -14.76
N SER A 22 8.43 5.97 -14.54
CA SER A 22 9.20 7.07 -13.93
C SER A 22 9.67 6.77 -12.50
N GLN A 23 9.09 5.75 -11.87
CA GLN A 23 9.38 5.29 -10.52
C GLN A 23 9.25 3.76 -10.45
N SER A 24 10.15 3.10 -9.71
CA SER A 24 10.05 1.65 -9.50
C SER A 24 8.89 1.28 -8.56
N PRO A 25 8.27 0.09 -8.68
CA PRO A 25 7.25 -0.36 -7.73
C PRO A 25 7.70 -0.35 -6.28
N TYR A 26 8.98 -0.68 -6.03
CA TYR A 26 9.56 -0.66 -4.70
C TYR A 26 9.61 0.77 -4.13
N ASP A 27 10.09 1.74 -4.91
CA ASP A 27 10.20 3.13 -4.45
C ASP A 27 8.82 3.76 -4.21
N TYR A 28 7.83 3.39 -5.04
CA TYR A 28 6.44 3.77 -4.80
C TYR A 28 5.94 3.22 -3.48
N ALA A 29 6.05 1.89 -3.27
CA ALA A 29 5.59 1.25 -2.05
C ALA A 29 6.29 1.81 -0.81
N LEU A 30 7.60 2.09 -0.89
CA LEU A 30 8.36 2.70 0.20
C LEU A 30 7.82 4.08 0.57
N THR A 31 7.54 4.93 -0.43
CA THR A 31 6.99 6.27 -0.22
C THR A 31 5.58 6.21 0.36
N PHE A 32 4.73 5.34 -0.22
CA PHE A 32 3.40 5.04 0.28
C PHE A 32 3.45 4.65 1.76
N PHE A 33 4.29 3.68 2.14
CA PHE A 33 4.31 3.17 3.51
C PHE A 33 4.84 4.20 4.51
N LYS A 34 5.77 5.08 4.13
CA LYS A 34 6.18 6.19 4.98
C LYS A 34 4.99 7.09 5.33
N LYS A 35 4.21 7.50 4.33
CA LYS A 35 3.02 8.34 4.53
C LYS A 35 1.91 7.60 5.26
N PHE A 36 1.68 6.34 4.92
CA PHE A 36 0.73 5.49 5.62
C PHE A 36 1.07 5.36 7.11
N ASN A 37 2.35 5.16 7.45
CA ASN A 37 2.81 5.06 8.83
C ASN A 37 2.58 6.35 9.63
N GLU A 38 2.70 7.53 9.02
CA GLU A 38 2.40 8.82 9.65
C GLU A 38 0.93 8.87 10.10
N THR A 39 -0.01 8.40 9.28
CA THR A 39 -1.43 8.35 9.65
C THR A 39 -1.70 7.43 10.85
N GLN A 40 -1.01 6.28 10.91
CA GLN A 40 -1.19 5.29 11.98
C GLN A 40 -0.69 5.78 13.34
N LYS A 41 0.25 6.74 13.39
CA LYS A 41 0.71 7.35 14.65
C LYS A 41 -0.40 8.09 15.38
N ARG A 42 -1.47 8.50 14.69
CA ARG A 42 -2.58 9.24 15.29
C ARG A 42 -3.57 8.34 16.04
N LEU A 43 -3.49 7.02 15.84
CA LEU A 43 -4.35 6.03 16.51
C LEU A 43 -3.81 5.71 17.91
N THR A 44 -4.56 6.07 18.94
CA THR A 44 -4.11 5.92 20.33
C THR A 44 -4.02 4.46 20.76
N TYR A 45 -5.00 3.63 20.38
CA TYR A 45 -5.01 2.21 20.75
C TYR A 45 -3.92 1.45 19.99
N MET A 46 -3.76 1.69 18.69
CA MET A 46 -2.78 0.99 17.86
C MET A 46 -1.33 1.11 18.37
N ASN A 47 -1.02 2.23 19.03
CA ASN A 47 0.31 2.57 19.54
C ASN A 47 0.52 2.22 21.02
N LYS A 48 -0.42 1.53 21.68
CA LYS A 48 -0.20 1.02 23.05
C LYS A 48 0.87 -0.09 23.07
N PRO A 49 1.69 -0.20 24.13
CA PRO A 49 2.74 -1.20 24.21
C PRO A 49 2.18 -2.63 24.37
N GLY A 50 1.12 -2.82 25.17
CA GLY A 50 0.52 -4.13 25.41
C GLY A 50 -0.48 -4.53 24.33
N SER A 51 -0.45 -5.80 23.88
CA SER A 51 -1.39 -6.29 22.84
C SER A 51 -2.87 -6.19 23.26
N LEU A 52 -3.16 -6.45 24.53
CA LEU A 52 -4.51 -6.30 25.08
C LEU A 52 -4.92 -4.83 25.24
N GLU A 53 -3.95 -3.93 25.43
CA GLU A 53 -4.21 -2.49 25.53
C GLU A 53 -4.52 -1.87 24.17
N LYS A 54 -4.13 -2.54 23.08
CA LYS A 54 -4.54 -2.17 21.72
C LYS A 54 -6.00 -2.52 21.42
N MET A 55 -6.68 -3.23 22.32
CA MET A 55 -8.09 -3.54 22.16
C MET A 55 -8.95 -2.29 22.36
N GLY A 56 -9.90 -2.10 21.47
CA GLY A 56 -10.80 -0.96 21.50
C GLY A 56 -11.23 -0.56 20.10
N THR A 57 -12.02 0.49 20.06
CA THR A 57 -12.48 1.11 18.82
C THR A 57 -12.17 2.60 18.90
N GLU A 58 -11.61 3.17 17.84
CA GLU A 58 -11.41 4.61 17.73
C GLU A 58 -11.64 5.09 16.30
N THR A 59 -11.92 6.39 16.16
CA THR A 59 -11.99 7.06 14.88
C THR A 59 -11.25 8.38 15.01
N VAL A 60 -10.32 8.64 14.09
CA VAL A 60 -9.54 9.86 14.03
C VAL A 60 -9.84 10.56 12.71
N TYR A 61 -10.14 11.85 12.78
CA TYR A 61 -10.39 12.67 11.60
C TYR A 61 -9.09 13.24 11.05
N GLY A 62 -8.95 13.22 9.72
CA GLY A 62 -7.83 13.87 9.05
C GLY A 62 -7.81 15.37 9.32
N ASN A 63 -6.64 15.99 9.30
CA ASN A 63 -6.50 17.43 9.47
C ASN A 63 -7.18 18.22 8.34
N ILE A 64 -7.31 17.61 7.15
CA ILE A 64 -7.93 18.20 5.96
C ILE A 64 -9.30 17.56 5.70
N SER A 65 -9.39 16.23 5.66
CA SER A 65 -10.64 15.53 5.36
C SER A 65 -10.70 14.10 5.88
N GLY A 66 -11.92 13.57 5.90
CA GLY A 66 -12.19 12.15 6.11
C GLY A 66 -11.76 11.62 7.48
N SER A 67 -11.69 10.29 7.58
CA SER A 67 -11.42 9.61 8.84
C SER A 67 -10.71 8.28 8.65
N VAL A 68 -9.92 7.91 9.66
CA VAL A 68 -9.41 6.56 9.86
C VAL A 68 -10.11 5.93 11.06
N PHE A 69 -10.70 4.76 10.83
CA PHE A 69 -11.36 3.94 11.83
C PHE A 69 -10.46 2.76 12.18
N TYR A 70 -10.33 2.48 13.48
CA TYR A 70 -9.58 1.36 14.01
C TYR A 70 -10.46 0.59 14.99
N ASP A 71 -10.48 -0.73 14.87
CA ASP A 71 -11.23 -1.63 15.76
C ASP A 71 -10.47 -2.93 15.98
N VAL A 72 -10.33 -3.34 17.23
CA VAL A 72 -9.72 -4.61 17.60
C VAL A 72 -10.66 -5.40 18.49
N LYS A 73 -11.01 -6.59 18.01
CA LYS A 73 -11.90 -7.52 18.70
C LYS A 73 -11.23 -8.88 18.86
N LEU A 74 -11.42 -9.47 20.04
CA LEU A 74 -11.09 -10.88 20.23
C LEU A 74 -12.11 -11.75 19.49
N LYS A 75 -11.61 -12.77 18.81
CA LYS A 75 -12.42 -13.78 18.12
C LYS A 75 -11.82 -15.15 18.40
N GLY A 76 -12.39 -15.85 19.37
CA GLY A 76 -11.85 -17.14 19.84
C GLY A 76 -10.45 -16.98 20.44
N LEU A 77 -9.49 -17.77 19.96
CA LEU A 77 -8.09 -17.75 20.38
C LEU A 77 -7.24 -16.78 19.53
N GLY A 78 -7.79 -15.61 19.22
CA GLY A 78 -7.17 -14.67 18.29
C GLY A 78 -7.84 -13.30 18.31
N ALA A 79 -7.38 -12.43 17.44
CA ALA A 79 -7.93 -11.09 17.26
C ALA A 79 -8.17 -10.79 15.78
N VAL A 80 -9.22 -9.99 15.53
CA VAL A 80 -9.47 -9.34 14.26
C VAL A 80 -9.23 -7.84 14.46
N VAL A 81 -8.35 -7.28 13.64
CA VAL A 81 -8.08 -5.85 13.58
C VAL A 81 -8.66 -5.30 12.29
N THR A 82 -9.47 -4.26 12.38
CA THR A 82 -9.98 -3.51 11.22
C THR A 82 -9.32 -2.14 11.22
N LEU A 83 -8.68 -1.78 10.12
CA LEU A 83 -8.18 -0.44 9.87
C LEU A 83 -8.80 0.07 8.56
N ARG A 84 -9.71 1.04 8.66
CA ARG A 84 -10.47 1.54 7.51
C ARG A 84 -10.28 3.04 7.34
N TYR A 85 -9.82 3.44 6.17
CA TYR A 85 -9.72 4.82 5.75
C TYR A 85 -10.94 5.19 4.91
N THR A 86 -11.45 6.40 5.09
CA THR A 86 -12.55 6.95 4.29
C THR A 86 -12.21 8.38 3.94
N ASN A 87 -11.72 8.59 2.71
CA ASN A 87 -11.21 9.88 2.21
C ASN A 87 -10.30 10.63 3.20
N TYR A 88 -9.48 9.89 3.94
CA TYR A 88 -8.65 10.44 5.01
C TYR A 88 -7.48 11.24 4.44
N CYS A 89 -7.31 12.47 4.89
CA CYS A 89 -6.25 13.36 4.43
C CYS A 89 -5.74 14.23 5.58
N ASP A 90 -4.43 14.13 5.86
CA ASP A 90 -3.72 14.99 6.81
C ASP A 90 -2.85 16.04 6.12
N GLU A 91 -2.35 15.73 4.93
CA GLU A 91 -1.43 16.53 4.15
C GLU A 91 -1.90 16.52 2.70
N GLU A 92 -1.86 17.68 2.05
CA GLU A 92 -2.27 17.80 0.65
C GLU A 92 -1.54 16.78 -0.23
N GLY A 93 -2.28 16.16 -1.15
CA GLY A 93 -1.74 15.18 -2.06
C GLY A 93 -1.77 13.72 -1.58
N TRP A 94 -2.12 13.46 -0.32
CA TRP A 94 -2.22 12.10 0.22
C TRP A 94 -3.60 11.82 0.82
N THR A 95 -4.54 11.41 -0.04
CA THR A 95 -5.88 10.99 0.40
C THR A 95 -5.97 9.47 0.38
N PHE A 96 -6.12 8.87 1.56
CA PHE A 96 -6.23 7.43 1.77
C PHE A 96 -7.68 6.97 1.84
N ASP A 97 -7.97 5.87 1.16
CA ASP A 97 -9.27 5.18 1.22
C ASP A 97 -9.05 3.66 1.16
N GLY A 98 -9.96 2.90 1.75
CA GLY A 98 -9.89 1.43 1.76
C GLY A 98 -9.81 0.85 3.16
N GLU A 99 -9.65 -0.47 3.22
CA GLU A 99 -9.71 -1.23 4.47
C GLU A 99 -8.63 -2.31 4.48
N ILE A 100 -8.06 -2.53 5.66
CA ILE A 100 -7.23 -3.68 5.97
C ILE A 100 -7.88 -4.44 7.12
N LEU A 101 -8.09 -5.73 6.90
CA LEU A 101 -8.47 -6.69 7.92
C LEU A 101 -7.25 -7.52 8.28
N THR A 102 -6.91 -7.58 9.56
CA THR A 102 -5.84 -8.43 10.07
C THR A 102 -6.44 -9.52 10.93
N HIS A 103 -6.20 -10.78 10.56
CA HIS A 103 -6.55 -11.94 11.35
C HIS A 103 -5.30 -12.44 12.06
N SER A 104 -5.39 -12.64 13.38
CA SER A 104 -4.26 -13.10 14.19
C SER A 104 -4.68 -14.17 15.18
N ASN A 105 -3.76 -15.10 15.48
CA ASN A 105 -3.89 -16.03 16.60
C ASN A 105 -3.19 -15.49 17.87
N MET A 106 -3.24 -16.23 18.98
CA MET A 106 -2.56 -15.86 20.24
C MET A 106 -1.03 -15.71 20.12
N ALA A 107 -0.40 -16.29 19.10
CA ALA A 107 1.02 -16.13 18.81
C ALA A 107 1.30 -14.93 17.89
N GLN A 108 0.29 -14.09 17.63
CA GLN A 108 0.33 -12.92 16.75
C GLN A 108 0.75 -13.24 15.31
N ASN A 109 0.43 -14.45 14.85
CA ASN A 109 0.60 -14.86 13.46
C ASN A 109 -0.76 -14.93 12.76
N GLY A 110 -0.78 -14.69 11.45
CA GLY A 110 -1.98 -14.82 10.63
C GLY A 110 -1.86 -14.11 9.29
N THR A 111 -2.93 -13.42 8.87
CA THR A 111 -3.07 -12.88 7.52
C THR A 111 -3.49 -11.42 7.54
N PHE A 112 -3.16 -10.71 6.47
CA PHE A 112 -3.78 -9.46 6.10
C PHE A 112 -4.68 -9.67 4.90
N GLU A 113 -5.77 -8.92 4.84
CA GLU A 113 -6.68 -8.86 3.70
C GLU A 113 -7.05 -7.40 3.46
N GLY A 114 -7.31 -7.07 2.19
CA GLY A 114 -7.80 -5.78 1.77
C GLY A 114 -6.77 -4.90 1.07
N THR A 115 -7.21 -3.70 0.74
CA THR A 115 -6.52 -2.79 -0.16
C THR A 115 -6.65 -1.38 0.35
N ILE A 116 -5.54 -0.65 0.32
CA ILE A 116 -5.54 0.79 0.54
C ILE A 116 -5.22 1.48 -0.78
N LYS A 117 -6.05 2.47 -1.11
CA LYS A 117 -5.93 3.34 -2.27
C LYS A 117 -5.45 4.70 -1.82
N VAL A 118 -4.59 5.30 -2.62
CA VAL A 118 -4.17 6.68 -2.49
C VAL A 118 -4.58 7.44 -3.74
N SER A 119 -5.10 8.64 -3.53
CA SER A 119 -5.30 9.64 -4.57
C SER A 119 -4.52 10.91 -4.23
N GLY A 120 -4.25 11.75 -5.25
CA GLY A 120 -3.47 12.97 -5.13
C GLY A 120 -2.16 12.91 -5.91
N VAL A 121 -1.03 13.15 -5.25
CA VAL A 121 0.28 13.33 -5.93
C VAL A 121 0.88 12.03 -6.45
N ALA A 122 0.59 10.90 -5.81
CA ALA A 122 1.10 9.58 -6.17
C ALA A 122 -0.04 8.55 -6.16
N PRO A 123 -0.99 8.66 -7.11
CA PRO A 123 -2.18 7.82 -7.11
C PRO A 123 -1.82 6.35 -7.37
N GLY A 124 -2.49 5.46 -6.65
CA GLY A 124 -2.28 4.02 -6.77
C GLY A 124 -2.94 3.27 -5.63
N GLU A 125 -2.74 1.96 -5.60
CA GLU A 125 -3.26 1.10 -4.55
C GLU A 125 -2.28 -0.01 -4.17
N ILE A 126 -2.34 -0.43 -2.91
CA ILE A 126 -1.58 -1.54 -2.36
C ILE A 126 -2.55 -2.55 -1.76
N SER A 127 -2.53 -3.78 -2.29
CA SER A 127 -3.23 -4.94 -1.70
C SER A 127 -2.31 -5.69 -0.73
N TYR A 128 -2.92 -6.13 0.37
CA TYR A 128 -2.31 -6.85 1.47
C TYR A 128 -2.58 -8.36 1.43
N ASP A 129 -3.37 -8.84 0.47
CA ASP A 129 -3.91 -10.22 0.43
C ASP A 129 -2.84 -11.32 0.31
N LYS A 130 -1.62 -10.95 -0.10
CA LYS A 130 -0.47 -11.85 -0.25
C LYS A 130 0.58 -11.68 0.85
N VAL A 131 0.29 -10.93 1.91
CA VAL A 131 1.20 -10.69 3.04
C VAL A 131 0.77 -11.49 4.26
N LEU A 132 1.74 -12.12 4.92
CA LEU A 132 1.51 -12.84 6.17
C LEU A 132 1.94 -12.03 7.37
N LEU A 133 1.10 -12.06 8.41
CA LEU A 133 1.41 -11.54 9.73
C LEU A 133 2.28 -12.56 10.47
N LYS A 134 3.45 -12.15 10.95
CA LYS A 134 4.29 -12.91 11.88
C LYS A 134 4.68 -12.04 13.05
N LYS A 135 4.42 -12.51 14.28
CA LYS A 135 4.74 -11.79 15.53
C LYS A 135 4.24 -10.33 15.54
N GLY A 136 3.04 -10.09 15.03
CA GLY A 136 2.40 -8.77 15.04
C GLY A 136 2.87 -7.79 13.96
N LEU A 137 3.73 -8.22 13.02
CA LEU A 137 4.20 -7.40 11.90
C LEU A 137 4.11 -8.18 10.57
N PRO A 138 4.14 -7.50 9.41
CA PRO A 138 4.41 -8.16 8.14
C PRO A 138 5.71 -8.96 8.21
N GLY A 139 5.65 -10.24 7.89
CA GLY A 139 6.79 -11.18 8.06
C GLY A 139 6.96 -12.20 6.95
N ASP A 140 6.13 -12.15 5.90
CA ASP A 140 6.29 -12.94 4.69
C ASP A 140 5.45 -12.39 3.54
N GLY A 141 5.74 -12.88 2.33
CA GLY A 141 4.95 -12.60 1.14
C GLY A 141 5.23 -11.26 0.49
N ASN A 142 4.32 -10.84 -0.38
CA ASN A 142 4.46 -9.66 -1.22
C ASN A 142 3.19 -8.81 -1.15
N TYR A 143 3.36 -7.50 -1.17
CA TYR A 143 2.30 -6.56 -1.52
C TYR A 143 2.07 -6.60 -3.03
N LEU A 144 0.83 -6.39 -3.46
CA LEU A 144 0.52 -6.10 -4.86
C LEU A 144 0.34 -4.61 -5.03
N VAL A 145 1.16 -4.00 -5.86
CA VAL A 145 1.20 -2.56 -6.07
C VAL A 145 0.71 -2.23 -7.47
N THR A 146 -0.30 -1.36 -7.56
CA THR A 146 -0.91 -0.95 -8.82
C THR A 146 -0.93 0.57 -8.92
N THR A 147 -0.39 1.09 -10.02
CA THR A 147 -0.36 2.51 -10.38
C THR A 147 -0.73 2.67 -11.86
N SER A 148 -0.61 3.87 -12.42
CA SER A 148 -0.70 4.08 -13.87
C SER A 148 0.43 3.42 -14.64
N ASP A 149 1.60 3.28 -14.02
CA ASP A 149 2.85 2.92 -14.68
C ASP A 149 3.13 1.41 -14.61
N PHE A 150 2.57 0.73 -13.61
CA PHE A 150 2.69 -0.70 -13.42
C PHE A 150 1.43 -1.28 -12.76
N LYS A 151 1.08 -2.50 -13.13
CA LYS A 151 -0.10 -3.20 -12.65
C LYS A 151 0.28 -4.47 -11.91
N ASP A 152 -0.26 -4.65 -10.70
CA ASP A 152 -0.11 -5.81 -9.83
C ASP A 152 1.36 -6.23 -9.63
N ALA A 153 2.25 -5.23 -9.50
CA ALA A 153 3.66 -5.48 -9.27
C ALA A 153 3.89 -6.04 -7.86
N GLU A 154 4.59 -7.16 -7.76
CA GLU A 154 4.90 -7.79 -6.47
C GLU A 154 6.07 -7.08 -5.79
N VAL A 155 5.83 -6.57 -4.57
CA VAL A 155 6.86 -5.94 -3.75
C VAL A 155 6.95 -6.66 -2.41
N SER A 156 8.15 -7.14 -2.06
CA SER A 156 8.39 -7.87 -0.81
C SER A 156 7.89 -7.12 0.43
N TYR A 157 7.31 -7.87 1.38
CA TYR A 157 6.85 -7.34 2.67
C TYR A 157 7.90 -6.49 3.40
N THR A 158 9.18 -6.74 3.15
CA THR A 158 10.32 -6.03 3.73
C THR A 158 10.31 -4.53 3.45
N VAL A 159 9.66 -4.06 2.38
CA VAL A 159 9.50 -2.62 2.09
C VAL A 159 8.78 -1.87 3.21
N TYR A 160 7.79 -2.53 3.85
CA TYR A 160 7.10 -1.96 5.01
C TYR A 160 8.05 -1.84 6.21
N LEU A 161 8.86 -2.87 6.48
CA LEU A 161 9.86 -2.81 7.55
C LEU A 161 10.86 -1.68 7.28
N LYS A 162 11.32 -1.56 6.04
CA LYS A 162 12.23 -0.49 5.62
C LYS A 162 11.63 0.90 5.82
N SER A 163 10.33 1.05 5.59
CA SER A 163 9.63 2.33 5.78
C SER A 163 9.60 2.82 7.24
N LYS A 164 9.82 1.93 8.21
CA LYS A 164 9.86 2.25 9.65
C LYS A 164 11.26 2.62 10.16
N GLU A 165 12.32 2.31 9.39
CA GLU A 165 13.72 2.56 9.79
C GLU A 165 14.18 4.01 9.58
N VAL A 166 13.42 4.83 8.85
CA VAL A 166 13.85 6.16 8.38
C VAL A 166 13.30 7.28 9.28
N GLU A 167 13.18 7.03 10.58
CA GLU A 167 12.82 8.03 11.60
C GLU A 167 13.99 8.40 12.49
#